data_AF-A0A1W9L2U2-F1
#
_entry.id   AF-A0A1W9L2U2-F1
#
_cell.length_a   1.000
_cell.length_b   1.000
_cell.length_c   1.000
_cell.angle_alpha   90.00
_cell.angle_beta   90.00
_cell.angle_gamma   90.00
#
_symmetry.space_group_name_H-M   'P 1'
#
loop_
_entity.id
_entity.type
_entity.pdbx_description
1 polymer ?
#
loop_
_entity_poly.entity_id
_entity_poly.type
_entity_poly.pdbx_seq_one_letter_code
_entity_poly.pdbx_strand_id
1 'polypeptide(L)'
;VFSHADHLEFLLALPWFCVILGWTYVVNDQKISAIGRYIRLELSARISALTQAPVETLLGWETGHRSDPHRKSRKIYQLLIDEIAFVGSGLLAVGLSFLLISPLTLWMYLAAACDVILLSILAYWLGVYADLGVGSGRTSENAPK
;
A
#
# COMPACT_ATOMS: atom_id res chain seq x y z
N VAL A 1 36.04 -20.35 -5.05
CA VAL A 1 36.02 -19.22 -6.00
C VAL A 1 34.70 -18.49 -5.84
N PHE A 2 34.59 -17.66 -4.80
CA PHE A 2 33.51 -16.68 -4.64
C PHE A 2 34.17 -15.50 -3.93
N SER A 3 34.72 -14.57 -4.71
CA SER A 3 35.17 -13.28 -4.19
C SER A 3 33.93 -12.57 -3.65
N HIS A 4 33.91 -12.30 -2.34
CA HIS A 4 32.75 -11.72 -1.65
C HIS A 4 32.48 -10.25 -2.06
N ALA A 5 33.30 -9.67 -2.93
CA ALA A 5 33.22 -8.27 -3.36
C ALA A 5 32.61 -8.07 -4.76
N ASP A 6 32.42 -9.12 -5.56
CA ASP A 6 32.16 -8.98 -7.01
C ASP A 6 30.67 -8.74 -7.37
N HIS A 7 29.80 -8.61 -6.37
CA HIS A 7 28.35 -8.64 -6.54
C HIS A 7 27.62 -7.51 -5.81
N LEU A 8 28.34 -6.53 -5.26
CA LEU A 8 27.73 -5.35 -4.62
C LEU A 8 26.87 -4.54 -5.60
N GLU A 9 27.10 -4.69 -6.89
CA GLU A 9 26.31 -4.08 -7.97
C GLU A 9 24.84 -4.52 -7.95
N PHE A 10 24.53 -5.72 -7.44
CA PHE A 10 23.14 -6.19 -7.27
C PHE A 10 22.37 -5.41 -6.21
N LEU A 11 23.05 -4.62 -5.37
CA LEU A 11 22.39 -3.78 -4.38
C LEU A 11 21.54 -2.69 -5.04
N LEU A 12 21.92 -2.22 -6.23
CA LEU A 12 21.12 -1.31 -7.06
C LEU A 12 19.94 -2.02 -7.77
N ALA A 13 19.89 -3.35 -7.78
CA ALA A 13 18.71 -4.06 -8.25
C ALA A 13 17.62 -4.16 -7.15
N LEU A 14 17.99 -4.04 -5.87
CA LEU A 14 17.04 -4.16 -4.76
C LEU A 14 15.90 -3.12 -4.80
N PRO A 15 16.16 -1.83 -5.08
CA PRO A 15 15.11 -0.83 -5.27
C PRO A 15 14.06 -1.21 -6.31
N TRP A 16 14.44 -1.89 -7.39
CA TRP A 16 13.50 -2.35 -8.42
C TRP A 16 12.53 -3.39 -7.88
N PHE A 17 13.02 -4.35 -7.09
CA PHE A 17 12.16 -5.33 -6.43
C PHE A 17 11.21 -4.65 -5.43
N CYS A 18 11.71 -3.70 -4.65
CA CYS A 18 10.90 -2.90 -3.74
C CYS A 18 9.77 -2.14 -4.47
N VAL A 19 10.09 -1.50 -5.60
CA VAL A 19 9.11 -0.78 -6.42
C VAL A 19 8.05 -1.72 -6.99
N ILE A 20 8.47 -2.85 -7.58
CA ILE A 20 7.54 -3.82 -8.16
C ILE A 20 6.61 -4.36 -7.07
N LEU A 21 7.15 -4.83 -5.94
CA LEU A 21 6.37 -5.41 -4.85
C LEU A 21 5.42 -4.38 -4.22
N GLY A 22 5.91 -3.18 -3.92
CA GLY A 22 5.09 -2.12 -3.34
C GLY A 22 3.98 -1.64 -4.29
N TRP A 23 4.27 -1.49 -5.59
CA TRP A 23 3.24 -1.15 -6.57
C TRP A 23 2.18 -2.25 -6.68
N THR A 24 2.61 -3.52 -6.69
CA THR A 24 1.69 -4.66 -6.72
C THR A 24 0.79 -4.69 -5.49
N TYR A 25 1.36 -4.35 -4.32
CA TYR A 25 0.61 -4.21 -3.08
C TYR A 25 -0.47 -3.12 -3.18
N VAL A 26 -0.12 -1.91 -3.66
CA VAL A 26 -1.08 -0.81 -3.85
C VAL A 26 -2.23 -1.22 -4.79
N VAL A 27 -1.91 -1.84 -5.91
CA VAL A 27 -2.93 -2.31 -6.88
C VAL A 27 -3.84 -3.38 -6.25
N ASN A 28 -3.28 -4.27 -5.43
CA ASN A 28 -4.06 -5.30 -4.74
C ASN A 28 -4.99 -4.71 -3.68
N ASP A 29 -4.52 -3.74 -2.89
CA ASP A 29 -5.34 -3.07 -1.89
C ASP A 29 -6.55 -2.35 -2.53
N GLN A 30 -6.34 -1.68 -3.67
CA GLN A 30 -7.43 -1.06 -4.43
C GLN A 30 -8.47 -2.08 -4.89
N LYS A 31 -8.03 -3.25 -5.38
CA LYS A 31 -8.93 -4.33 -5.83
C LYS A 31 -9.75 -4.88 -4.68
N ILE A 32 -9.11 -5.15 -3.53
CA ILE A 32 -9.80 -5.61 -2.32
C ILE A 32 -10.82 -4.57 -1.86
N SER A 33 -10.44 -3.29 -1.85
CA SER A 33 -11.32 -2.18 -1.52
C SER A 33 -12.51 -2.06 -2.48
N ALA A 34 -12.31 -2.26 -3.78
CA ALA A 34 -13.37 -2.23 -4.78
C ALA A 34 -14.36 -3.40 -4.62
N ILE A 35 -13.85 -4.61 -4.38
CA ILE A 35 -14.67 -5.80 -4.11
C ILE A 35 -15.53 -5.57 -2.86
N GLY A 36 -14.94 -5.07 -1.77
CA GLY A 36 -15.70 -4.75 -0.55
C GLY A 36 -16.79 -3.69 -0.78
N ARG A 37 -16.53 -2.69 -1.62
CA ARG A 37 -17.56 -1.70 -2.02
C ARG A 37 -18.70 -2.36 -2.80
N TYR A 38 -18.38 -3.21 -3.77
CA TYR A 38 -19.38 -3.91 -4.57
C TYR A 38 -20.25 -4.84 -3.71
N ILE A 39 -19.61 -5.62 -2.83
CA ILE A 39 -20.33 -6.50 -1.90
C ILE A 39 -21.31 -5.69 -1.04
N ARG A 40 -20.85 -4.55 -0.50
CA ARG A 40 -21.66 -3.72 0.40
C ARG A 40 -22.77 -2.95 -0.28
N LEU A 41 -22.53 -2.36 -1.45
CA LEU A 41 -23.46 -1.43 -2.08
C LEU A 41 -24.41 -2.11 -3.06
N GLU A 42 -23.95 -3.18 -3.69
CA GLU A 42 -24.68 -3.76 -4.81
C GLU A 42 -25.09 -5.21 -4.53
N LEU A 43 -24.15 -6.05 -4.09
CA LEU A 43 -24.47 -7.46 -3.83
C LEU A 43 -25.42 -7.62 -2.64
N SER A 44 -25.19 -6.88 -1.55
CA SER A 44 -26.04 -6.90 -0.35
C SER A 44 -27.51 -6.56 -0.68
N ALA A 45 -27.72 -5.50 -1.47
CA ALA A 45 -29.03 -5.01 -1.86
C ALA A 45 -29.75 -6.02 -2.76
N ARG A 46 -29.02 -6.61 -3.71
CA ARG A 46 -29.57 -7.65 -4.60
C ARG A 46 -29.98 -8.91 -3.83
N ILE A 47 -29.15 -9.38 -2.88
CA ILE A 47 -29.47 -10.59 -2.10
C ILE A 47 -30.65 -10.31 -1.15
N SER A 48 -30.69 -9.16 -0.48
CA SER A 48 -31.81 -8.80 0.40
C SER A 48 -33.14 -8.71 -0.37
N ALA A 49 -33.12 -8.14 -1.59
CA ALA A 49 -34.29 -8.10 -2.45
C ALA A 49 -34.81 -9.49 -2.86
N LEU A 50 -33.91 -10.45 -3.10
CA LEU A 50 -34.28 -11.83 -3.47
C LEU A 50 -34.74 -12.69 -2.29
N THR A 51 -34.17 -12.48 -1.11
CA THR A 51 -34.42 -13.33 0.08
C THR A 51 -35.42 -12.75 1.05
N GLN A 52 -35.78 -11.47 0.91
CA GLN A 52 -36.53 -10.67 1.89
C GLN A 52 -35.94 -10.68 3.31
N ALA A 53 -34.70 -11.15 3.46
CA ALA A 53 -33.99 -11.18 4.72
C ALA A 53 -33.21 -9.87 4.94
N PRO A 54 -33.06 -9.42 6.19
CA PRO A 54 -32.23 -8.26 6.51
C PRO A 54 -30.78 -8.45 6.04
N VAL A 55 -30.17 -7.40 5.48
CA VAL A 55 -28.76 -7.43 5.07
C VAL A 55 -27.83 -7.81 6.23
N GLU A 56 -28.18 -7.41 7.45
CA GLU A 56 -27.42 -7.66 8.67
C GLU A 56 -27.30 -9.15 9.02
N THR A 57 -28.33 -9.95 8.72
CA THR A 57 -28.29 -11.41 8.94
C THR A 57 -27.61 -12.15 7.78
N LEU A 58 -27.63 -11.61 6.56
CA LEU A 58 -27.01 -12.21 5.38
C LEU A 58 -25.49 -11.94 5.30
N LEU A 59 -25.05 -10.75 5.72
CA LEU A 59 -23.66 -10.29 5.66
C LEU A 59 -23.15 -9.87 7.05
N GLY A 60 -23.60 -10.55 8.10
CA GLY A 60 -23.25 -10.22 9.49
C GLY A 60 -21.74 -10.19 9.77
N TRP A 61 -20.95 -10.97 9.02
CA TRP A 61 -19.48 -10.93 9.09
C TRP A 61 -18.91 -9.59 8.60
N GLU A 62 -19.45 -9.00 7.53
CA GLU A 62 -18.99 -7.71 6.97
C GLU A 62 -19.38 -6.56 7.91
N THR A 63 -20.59 -6.62 8.49
CA THR A 63 -21.08 -5.62 9.45
C THR A 63 -20.27 -5.68 10.76
N GLY A 64 -20.03 -6.88 11.29
CA GLY A 64 -19.23 -7.10 12.50
C GLY A 64 -17.75 -6.77 12.31
N HIS A 65 -17.18 -7.03 11.12
CA HIS A 65 -15.79 -6.66 10.83
C HIS A 65 -15.58 -5.13 10.77
N ARG A 66 -16.64 -4.35 10.49
CA ARG A 66 -16.55 -2.90 10.31
C ARG A 66 -16.72 -2.10 11.61
N SER A 67 -17.35 -2.67 12.64
CA SER A 67 -17.55 -2.01 13.94
C SER A 67 -16.27 -1.90 14.77
N ASP A 68 -15.13 -2.38 14.25
CA ASP A 68 -13.86 -2.36 14.95
C ASP A 68 -13.27 -0.93 15.07
N PRO A 69 -13.18 -0.39 16.30
CA PRO A 69 -12.67 0.96 16.54
C PRO A 69 -11.17 1.11 16.20
N HIS A 70 -10.42 0.01 16.12
CA HIS A 70 -8.98 0.04 15.85
C HIS A 70 -8.64 0.04 14.35
N ARG A 71 -9.65 0.11 13.47
CA ARG A 71 -9.44 0.07 12.01
C ARG A 71 -8.50 1.18 11.51
N LYS A 72 -8.63 2.39 12.03
CA LYS A 72 -7.76 3.52 11.65
C LYS A 72 -6.31 3.28 12.10
N SER A 73 -6.12 2.83 13.35
CA SER A 73 -4.80 2.52 13.87
C SER A 73 -4.13 1.40 13.06
N ARG A 74 -4.86 0.33 12.71
CA ARG A 74 -4.33 -0.74 11.85
C ARG A 74 -3.88 -0.23 10.48
N LYS A 75 -4.66 0.67 9.85
CA LYS A 75 -4.26 1.29 8.58
C LYS A 75 -2.98 2.12 8.70
N ILE A 76 -2.81 2.86 9.81
CA ILE A 76 -1.59 3.63 10.07
C ILE A 76 -0.40 2.68 10.25
N TYR A 77 -0.53 1.62 11.04
CA TYR A 77 0.53 0.65 11.23
C TYR A 77 0.87 -0.10 9.94
N GLN A 78 -0.14 -0.43 9.12
CA GLN A 78 0.06 -1.02 7.80
C GLN A 78 0.87 -0.07 6.91
N LEU A 79 0.44 1.19 6.76
CA LEU A 79 1.18 2.17 5.97
C LEU A 79 2.64 2.32 6.45
N LEU A 80 2.85 2.41 7.77
CA LEU A 80 4.19 2.55 8.34
C LEU A 80 5.07 1.33 7.99
N ILE A 81 4.52 0.12 8.13
CA ILE A 81 5.24 -1.12 7.80
C ILE A 81 5.52 -1.19 6.29
N ASP A 82 4.55 -0.81 5.46
CA ASP A 82 4.68 -0.84 4.00
C ASP A 82 5.72 0.18 3.50
N GLU A 83 5.73 1.40 4.07
CA GLU A 83 6.75 2.41 3.82
C GLU A 83 8.15 1.90 4.19
N ILE A 84 8.32 1.32 5.37
CA ILE A 84 9.61 0.76 5.78
C ILE A 84 10.03 -0.40 4.86
N ALA A 85 9.11 -1.33 4.60
CA ALA A 85 9.39 -2.54 3.84
C ALA A 85 9.76 -2.25 2.39
N PHE A 86 9.03 -1.35 1.72
CA PHE A 86 9.22 -1.07 0.30
C PHE A 86 10.11 0.15 0.07
N VAL A 87 9.82 1.29 0.68
CA VAL A 87 10.56 2.54 0.41
C VAL A 87 11.86 2.57 1.24
N GLY A 88 11.76 2.31 2.54
CA GLY A 88 12.90 2.30 3.46
C GLY A 88 14.00 1.32 3.04
N SER A 89 13.63 0.07 2.75
CA SER A 89 14.57 -0.95 2.27
C SER A 89 15.26 -0.54 0.96
N GLY A 90 14.53 0.06 0.02
CA GLY A 90 15.09 0.54 -1.25
C GLY A 90 16.06 1.71 -1.05
N LEU A 91 15.70 2.70 -0.23
CA LEU A 91 16.57 3.83 0.09
C LEU A 91 17.84 3.41 0.83
N LEU A 92 17.72 2.44 1.75
CA LEU A 92 18.87 1.85 2.44
C LEU A 92 19.83 1.17 1.45
N ALA A 93 19.30 0.45 0.45
CA ALA A 93 20.12 -0.19 -0.58
C ALA A 93 20.89 0.83 -1.43
N VAL A 94 20.21 1.91 -1.85
CA VAL A 94 20.86 3.02 -2.56
C VAL A 94 21.94 3.65 -1.69
N GLY A 95 21.64 3.98 -0.43
CA GLY A 95 22.58 4.59 0.51
C GLY A 95 23.81 3.71 0.76
N LEU A 96 23.60 2.41 1.00
CA LEU A 96 24.69 1.45 1.17
C LEU A 96 25.53 1.30 -0.11
N SER A 97 24.94 1.43 -1.30
CA SER A 97 25.68 1.40 -2.57
C SER A 97 26.69 2.55 -2.65
N PHE A 98 26.32 3.76 -2.19
CA PHE A 98 27.24 4.91 -2.13
C PHE A 98 28.36 4.75 -1.09
N LEU A 99 28.12 3.98 -0.03
CA LEU A 99 29.10 3.77 1.04
C LEU A 99 30.08 2.63 0.75
N LEU A 100 29.61 1.58 0.08
CA LEU A 100 30.35 0.33 -0.09
C LEU A 100 31.02 0.20 -1.47
N ILE A 101 30.56 0.95 -2.47
CA ILE A 101 31.08 0.86 -3.84
C ILE A 101 31.90 2.12 -4.16
N SER A 102 33.19 1.94 -4.45
CA SER A 102 34.08 3.01 -4.89
C SER A 102 35.15 2.50 -5.85
N PRO A 103 35.36 3.14 -7.03
CA PRO A 103 34.64 4.32 -7.53
C PRO A 103 33.28 3.96 -8.14
N LEU A 104 32.32 4.87 -8.05
CA LEU A 104 31.03 4.75 -8.74
C LEU A 104 31.17 5.20 -10.19
N THR A 105 30.58 4.43 -11.11
CA THR A 105 30.50 4.81 -12.53
C THR A 105 29.30 5.74 -12.77
N LEU A 106 29.33 6.52 -13.87
CA LEU A 106 28.22 7.42 -14.24
C LEU A 106 26.86 6.71 -14.29
N TRP A 107 26.81 5.49 -14.83
CA TRP A 107 25.58 4.70 -14.92
C TRP A 107 25.01 4.34 -13.55
N MET A 108 25.85 4.11 -12.55
CA MET A 108 25.40 3.82 -11.18
C MET A 108 24.77 5.05 -10.53
N TYR A 109 25.30 6.25 -10.80
CA TYR A 109 24.65 7.50 -10.36
C TYR A 109 23.28 7.69 -11.02
N LEU A 110 23.17 7.43 -12.33
CA LEU A 110 21.91 7.52 -13.06
C LEU A 110 20.88 6.49 -12.56
N ALA A 111 21.31 5.26 -12.31
CA ALA A 111 20.48 4.19 -11.75
C ALA A 111 19.96 4.58 -10.36
N ALA A 112 20.86 5.01 -9.45
CA ALA A 112 20.48 5.45 -8.11
C ALA A 112 19.51 6.64 -8.14
N ALA A 113 19.69 7.60 -9.05
CA ALA A 113 18.77 8.72 -9.21
C ALA A 113 17.38 8.25 -9.67
N CYS A 114 17.34 7.32 -10.63
CA CYS A 114 16.10 6.68 -11.09
C CYS A 114 15.39 5.95 -9.94
N ASP A 115 16.13 5.15 -9.17
CA ASP A 115 15.61 4.38 -8.04
C ASP A 115 14.98 5.30 -6.99
N VAL A 116 15.66 6.39 -6.62
CA VAL A 116 15.13 7.38 -5.67
C VAL A 116 13.84 8.03 -6.18
N ILE A 117 13.77 8.37 -7.47
CA ILE A 117 12.54 8.91 -8.08
C ILE A 117 11.41 7.89 -8.00
N LEU A 118 11.66 6.64 -8.39
CA LEU A 118 10.66 5.57 -8.37
C LEU A 118 10.17 5.27 -6.94
N LEU A 119 11.08 5.21 -5.97
CA LEU A 119 10.75 5.00 -4.56
C LEU A 119 9.95 6.20 -3.99
N SER A 120 10.25 7.42 -4.41
CA SER A 120 9.49 8.61 -4.00
C SER A 120 8.07 8.59 -4.57
N ILE A 121 7.92 8.18 -5.84
CA ILE A 121 6.61 7.95 -6.45
C ILE A 121 5.86 6.88 -5.66
N LEU A 122 6.50 5.75 -5.37
CA LEU A 122 5.88 4.67 -4.60
C LEU A 122 5.41 5.13 -3.22
N ALA A 123 6.23 5.87 -2.49
CA ALA A 123 5.90 6.44 -1.18
C ALA A 123 4.64 7.32 -1.26
N TYR A 124 4.60 8.20 -2.27
CA TYR A 124 3.42 9.01 -2.55
C TYR A 124 2.17 8.16 -2.80
N TRP A 125 2.28 7.11 -3.63
CA TRP A 125 1.15 6.19 -3.90
C TRP A 125 0.71 5.42 -2.65
N LEU A 126 1.63 4.90 -1.83
CA LEU A 126 1.29 4.24 -0.57
C LEU A 126 0.54 5.19 0.36
N GLY A 127 1.01 6.43 0.51
CA GLY A 127 0.38 7.45 1.34
C GLY A 127 -1.03 7.84 0.86
N VAL A 128 -1.21 8.06 -0.44
CA VAL A 128 -2.52 8.40 -1.03
C VAL A 128 -3.53 7.27 -0.84
N TYR A 129 -3.12 6.01 -1.01
CA TYR A 129 -4.04 4.86 -0.98
C TYR A 129 -4.29 4.31 0.43
N ALA A 130 -3.39 4.55 1.39
CA ALA A 130 -3.65 4.21 2.78
C ALA A 130 -4.87 4.95 3.36
N ASP A 131 -5.30 6.05 2.72
CA ASP A 131 -6.51 6.81 3.04
C ASP A 131 -6.54 7.16 4.55
N LEU A 132 -5.52 7.91 4.98
CA LEU A 132 -5.38 8.44 6.35
C LEU A 132 -6.30 9.63 6.65
N GLY A 133 -7.09 10.08 5.68
CA GLY A 133 -8.23 10.98 5.87
C GLY A 133 -9.15 10.73 4.69
N VAL A 134 -10.35 10.20 4.86
CA VAL A 134 -11.42 10.91 5.56
C VAL A 134 -12.43 9.89 6.10
N GLY A 135 -12.53 9.82 7.42
CA GLY A 135 -13.81 9.52 8.03
C GLY A 135 -14.76 10.68 7.72
N SER A 136 -15.48 10.60 6.61
CA SER A 136 -16.66 11.42 6.36
C SER A 136 -17.84 10.58 6.82
N GLY A 137 -18.40 10.73 8.03
CA GLY A 137 -18.14 11.77 9.01
C GLY A 137 -18.59 13.17 8.58
N ARG A 138 -19.20 13.31 7.40
CA ARG A 138 -19.97 14.50 7.02
C ARG A 138 -21.44 14.08 6.99
N THR A 139 -22.03 14.11 8.18
CA THR A 139 -23.33 14.75 8.42
C THR A 139 -24.26 14.79 7.19
N SER A 140 -25.04 13.73 6.98
CA SER A 140 -26.41 13.90 6.45
C SER A 140 -27.43 14.06 7.60
N GLU A 141 -26.93 14.34 8.81
CA GLU A 141 -27.68 15.02 9.86
C GLU A 141 -27.70 16.51 9.52
N ASN A 142 -28.57 16.88 8.58
CA ASN A 142 -29.16 18.22 8.36
C ASN A 142 -29.84 18.24 6.99
N ALA A 143 -30.96 17.54 6.86
CA ALA A 143 -32.04 17.96 5.96
C ALA A 143 -33.24 18.30 6.86
N PRO A 144 -33.77 19.53 6.81
CA PRO A 144 -34.92 19.92 7.62
C PRO A 144 -36.17 19.10 7.23
N LYS A 145 -37.05 18.95 8.22
CA LYS A 145 -38.32 18.21 8.21
C LYS A 145 -39.18 18.41 6.98
#